data_AF-A7VRG1-F1
#
_entry.id   AF-A7VRG1-F1
#
_cell.length_a   1.000
_cell.length_b   1.000
_cell.length_c   1.000
_cell.angle_alpha   90.00
_cell.angle_beta   90.00
_cell.angle_gamma   90.00
#
_symmetry.space_group_name_H-M   'P 1'
#
loop_
_entity.id
_entity.type
_entity.pdbx_description
1 polymer ?
#
loop_
_entity_poly.entity_id
_entity_poly.type
_entity_poly.pdbx_seq_one_letter_code
_entity_poly.pdbx_strand_id
1 'polypeptide(L)'
;MGGLKAPREPAEQRMVDGCRRVISRDGRDLTAFFEKGAQRVLDLALEKGCRFAVLKENSPSCGCGCIYDGTFTGRKIPGMGIAAGLLTNHGITVVGETGLEKLPDGAVPGREQE
;
A
#
# COMPACT_ATOMS: atom_id res chain seq x y z
N MET A 1 0.94 -11.69 -5.84
CA MET A 1 0.22 -11.79 -4.54
C MET A 1 -1.17 -11.17 -4.66
N GLY A 2 -2.13 -11.54 -3.81
CA GLY A 2 -3.55 -11.16 -3.89
C GLY A 2 -4.43 -12.11 -4.72
N GLY A 3 -4.03 -12.40 -5.97
CA GLY A 3 -4.79 -13.29 -6.88
C GLY A 3 -5.61 -12.57 -7.95
N LEU A 4 -5.44 -11.24 -8.06
CA LEU A 4 -6.07 -10.44 -9.12
C LEU A 4 -5.31 -10.58 -10.44
N LYS A 5 -6.04 -10.73 -11.55
CA LYS A 5 -5.49 -10.72 -12.91
C LYS A 5 -5.05 -9.30 -13.32
N ALA A 6 -4.17 -9.19 -14.30
CA ALA A 6 -3.78 -7.93 -14.95
C ALA A 6 -4.00 -8.07 -16.48
N PRO A 7 -4.59 -7.06 -17.17
CA PRO A 7 -5.15 -5.82 -16.61
C PRO A 7 -6.40 -6.07 -15.77
N ARG A 8 -6.74 -5.11 -14.92
CA ARG A 8 -7.94 -5.13 -14.08
C ARG A 8 -8.52 -3.73 -14.00
N GLU A 9 -9.81 -3.67 -13.68
CA GLU A 9 -10.47 -2.41 -13.40
C GLU A 9 -9.79 -1.66 -12.24
N PRO A 10 -9.78 -0.31 -12.29
CA PRO A 10 -9.37 0.51 -11.16
C PRO A 10 -10.18 0.16 -9.92
N ALA A 11 -9.54 0.24 -8.76
CA ALA A 11 -10.19 0.03 -7.47
C ALA A 11 -9.75 1.11 -6.49
N GLU A 12 -10.67 1.58 -5.67
CA GLU A 12 -10.41 2.63 -4.68
C GLU A 12 -10.94 2.19 -3.31
N GLN A 13 -10.39 2.80 -2.26
CA GLN A 13 -10.83 2.50 -0.90
C GLN A 13 -12.06 3.34 -0.55
N ARG A 14 -13.07 2.71 0.06
CA ARG A 14 -14.32 3.35 0.48
C ARG A 14 -14.67 2.94 1.90
N MET A 15 -15.36 3.82 2.61
CA MET A 15 -16.05 3.45 3.85
C MET A 15 -17.43 2.91 3.49
N VAL A 16 -17.67 1.64 3.79
CA VAL A 16 -18.94 0.94 3.57
C VAL A 16 -19.34 0.31 4.91
N ASP A 17 -20.49 0.71 5.45
CA ASP A 17 -21.01 0.26 6.75
C ASP A 17 -20.03 0.50 7.93
N GLY A 18 -19.28 1.61 7.88
CA GLY A 18 -18.25 1.92 8.89
C GLY A 18 -16.97 1.09 8.77
N CYS A 19 -16.88 0.20 7.79
CA CYS A 19 -15.68 -0.58 7.50
C CYS A 19 -14.98 -0.07 6.23
N ARG A 20 -13.66 -0.16 6.23
CA ARG A 20 -12.85 0.18 5.06
C ARG A 20 -12.84 -0.98 4.07
N ARG A 21 -13.29 -0.74 2.85
CA ARG A 21 -13.35 -1.73 1.76
C ARG A 21 -12.65 -1.25 0.51
N VAL A 22 -12.19 -2.17 -0.33
CA VAL A 22 -11.63 -1.86 -1.66
C VAL A 22 -12.65 -2.26 -2.71
N ILE A 23 -13.21 -1.27 -3.40
CA ILE A 23 -14.28 -1.47 -4.37
C ILE A 23 -13.74 -1.17 -5.77
N SER A 24 -14.00 -2.04 -6.74
CA SER A 24 -13.71 -1.79 -8.17
C SER A 24 -14.64 -0.72 -8.73
N ARG A 25 -14.28 -0.15 -9.87
CA ARG A 25 -15.15 0.81 -10.56
C ARG A 25 -16.52 0.23 -10.94
N ASP A 26 -16.61 -1.05 -11.33
CA ASP A 26 -17.90 -1.72 -11.52
C ASP A 26 -18.59 -2.21 -10.23
N GLY A 27 -18.07 -1.86 -9.05
CA GLY A 27 -18.74 -2.09 -7.77
C GLY A 27 -18.43 -3.43 -7.10
N ARG A 28 -17.49 -4.23 -7.61
CA ARG A 28 -17.07 -5.47 -6.96
C ARG A 28 -16.23 -5.19 -5.72
N ASP A 29 -16.53 -5.90 -4.64
CA ASP A 29 -15.73 -5.88 -3.43
C ASP A 29 -14.46 -6.74 -3.62
N LEU A 30 -13.31 -6.07 -3.63
CA LEU A 30 -11.99 -6.69 -3.80
C LEU A 30 -11.19 -6.72 -2.49
N THR A 31 -11.79 -6.36 -1.35
CA THR A 31 -11.11 -6.19 -0.06
C THR A 31 -10.26 -7.41 0.30
N ALA A 32 -10.84 -8.60 0.23
CA ALA A 32 -10.16 -9.85 0.58
C ALA A 32 -8.89 -10.12 -0.27
N PHE A 33 -8.88 -9.73 -1.54
CA PHE A 33 -7.71 -9.89 -2.39
C PHE A 33 -6.58 -8.94 -2.00
N PHE A 34 -6.93 -7.72 -1.58
CA PHE A 34 -5.97 -6.72 -1.13
C PHE A 34 -5.41 -7.06 0.25
N GLU A 35 -6.26 -7.49 1.19
CA GLU A 35 -5.85 -7.94 2.52
C GLU A 35 -4.94 -9.18 2.44
N LYS A 36 -5.32 -10.18 1.62
CA LYS A 36 -4.46 -11.35 1.36
C LYS A 36 -3.12 -10.97 0.73
N GLY A 37 -3.11 -9.95 -0.12
CA GLY A 37 -1.88 -9.40 -0.69
C GLY A 37 -1.00 -8.77 0.38
N ALA A 38 -1.58 -7.90 1.21
CA ALA A 38 -0.91 -7.21 2.30
C ALA A 38 -0.33 -8.18 3.33
N GLN A 39 -1.11 -9.19 3.75
CA GLN A 39 -0.65 -10.18 4.72
C GLN A 39 0.58 -10.94 4.23
N ARG A 40 0.57 -11.39 2.97
CA ARG A 40 1.73 -12.08 2.39
C ARG A 40 2.99 -11.20 2.31
N VAL A 41 2.81 -9.90 2.07
CA VAL A 41 3.94 -8.95 2.08
C VAL A 41 4.46 -8.78 3.49
N LEU A 42 3.58 -8.69 4.49
CA LEU A 42 3.97 -8.64 5.89
C LEU A 42 4.70 -9.92 6.32
N ASP A 43 4.16 -11.10 6.01
CA ASP A 43 4.78 -12.38 6.36
C ASP A 43 6.20 -12.47 5.78
N LEU A 44 6.37 -12.08 4.52
CA LEU A 44 7.68 -12.04 3.87
C LEU A 44 8.60 -11.01 4.53
N ALA A 45 8.10 -9.83 4.87
CA ALA A 45 8.89 -8.79 5.52
C ALA A 45 9.37 -9.24 6.91
N LEU A 46 8.50 -9.88 7.69
CA LEU A 46 8.85 -10.43 9.00
C LEU A 46 9.85 -11.59 8.89
N GLU A 47 9.62 -12.52 7.95
CA GLU A 47 10.54 -13.64 7.70
C GLU A 47 11.95 -13.15 7.32
N LYS A 48 12.04 -12.08 6.53
CA LYS A 48 13.31 -11.49 6.10
C LYS A 48 13.89 -10.47 7.10
N GLY A 49 13.21 -10.21 8.22
CA GLY A 49 13.63 -9.21 9.21
C GLY A 49 13.65 -7.78 8.66
N CYS A 50 12.82 -7.48 7.65
CA CYS A 50 12.73 -6.16 7.05
C CYS A 50 12.18 -5.15 8.06
N ARG A 51 12.86 -4.00 8.18
CA ARG A 51 12.42 -2.87 9.00
C ARG A 51 11.88 -1.69 8.19
N PHE A 52 12.07 -1.75 6.87
CA PHE A 52 11.69 -0.69 5.94
C PHE A 52 10.99 -1.31 4.73
N ALA A 53 9.98 -0.61 4.21
CA ALA A 53 9.31 -0.95 2.97
C ALA A 53 9.18 0.29 2.08
N VAL A 54 9.70 0.20 0.86
CA VAL A 54 9.52 1.22 -0.16
C VAL A 54 8.34 0.81 -1.03
N LEU A 55 7.29 1.62 -1.03
CA LEU A 55 6.04 1.33 -1.72
C LEU A 55 5.73 2.40 -2.76
N LYS A 56 5.25 1.98 -3.94
CA LYS A 56 4.83 2.91 -5.01
C LYS A 56 3.69 3.79 -4.51
N GLU A 57 3.84 5.10 -4.69
CA GLU A 57 2.85 6.07 -4.25
C GLU A 57 1.54 5.99 -5.06
N ASN A 58 0.44 6.50 -4.49
CA ASN A 58 -0.88 6.63 -5.13
C ASN A 58 -1.62 5.32 -5.47
N SER A 59 -1.27 4.20 -4.85
CA SER A 59 -1.98 2.94 -5.03
C SER A 59 -2.93 2.64 -3.86
N PRO A 60 -4.13 2.08 -4.09
CA PRO A 60 -5.00 1.59 -3.02
C PRO A 60 -4.31 0.54 -2.13
N SER A 61 -3.30 -0.19 -2.63
CA SER A 61 -2.47 -1.08 -1.83
C SER A 61 -1.30 -0.36 -1.15
N CYS A 62 -0.59 0.48 -1.92
CA CYS A 62 0.78 0.91 -1.62
C CYS A 62 0.92 2.40 -1.27
N GLY A 63 -0.15 3.18 -1.39
CA GLY A 63 -0.12 4.62 -1.13
C GLY A 63 0.26 4.91 0.32
N CYS A 64 1.39 5.56 0.54
CA CYS A 64 1.78 6.11 1.82
C CYS A 64 1.45 7.61 1.84
N GLY A 65 0.63 8.05 2.79
CA GLY A 65 0.27 9.46 2.95
C GLY A 65 -0.97 9.92 2.16
N CYS A 66 -1.17 9.45 0.93
CA CYS A 66 -2.34 9.79 0.11
C CYS A 66 -2.96 8.56 -0.59
N ILE A 67 -4.29 8.53 -0.66
CA ILE A 67 -5.10 7.55 -1.39
C ILE A 67 -6.17 8.28 -2.21
N TYR A 68 -6.76 7.61 -3.21
CA TYR A 68 -7.96 8.15 -3.87
C TYR A 68 -9.15 8.18 -2.91
N ASP A 69 -10.04 9.16 -3.08
CA ASP A 69 -11.16 9.44 -2.18
C ASP A 69 -12.33 8.43 -2.29
N GLY A 70 -12.23 7.47 -3.21
CA GLY A 70 -13.25 6.46 -3.43
C GLY A 70 -14.29 6.87 -4.48
N THR A 71 -14.29 8.11 -4.97
CA THR A 71 -15.32 8.56 -5.93
C THR A 71 -14.97 8.29 -7.39
N PHE A 72 -13.76 7.79 -7.68
CA PHE A 72 -13.22 7.65 -9.04
C PHE A 72 -13.15 8.98 -9.82
N THR A 73 -13.15 10.12 -9.12
CA THR A 73 -12.96 11.46 -9.72
C THR A 73 -11.48 11.84 -9.86
N GLY A 74 -10.57 10.99 -9.38
CA GLY A 74 -9.13 11.27 -9.33
C GLY A 74 -8.71 12.14 -8.14
N ARG A 75 -9.64 12.56 -7.29
CA ARG A 75 -9.35 13.28 -6.05
C ARG A 75 -8.59 12.39 -5.08
N LYS A 76 -7.56 12.96 -4.45
CA LYS A 76 -6.75 12.29 -3.42
C LYS A 76 -7.04 12.89 -2.05
N ILE A 77 -7.02 12.05 -1.03
CA ILE A 77 -7.19 12.41 0.38
C ILE A 77 -6.04 11.84 1.22
N PRO A 78 -5.72 12.45 2.37
CA PRO A 78 -4.79 11.87 3.32
C PRO A 78 -5.24 10.46 3.74
N GLY A 79 -4.33 9.49 3.69
CA GLY A 79 -4.63 8.12 4.05
C GLY A 79 -3.53 7.13 3.64
N MET A 80 -3.64 5.88 4.09
CA MET A 80 -2.65 4.84 3.80
C MET A 80 -3.28 3.66 3.06
N GLY A 81 -2.59 3.09 2.08
CA GLY A 81 -2.94 1.84 1.41
C GLY A 81 -3.09 0.68 2.40
N ILE A 82 -3.83 -0.38 2.03
CA ILE A 82 -4.02 -1.52 2.93
C ILE A 82 -2.69 -2.17 3.34
N ALA A 83 -1.76 -2.35 2.39
CA ALA A 83 -0.46 -2.93 2.71
C ALA A 83 0.41 -1.95 3.51
N ALA A 84 0.39 -0.67 3.16
CA ALA A 84 1.12 0.37 3.88
C ALA A 84 0.70 0.44 5.36
N GLY A 85 -0.61 0.50 5.63
CA GLY A 85 -1.14 0.54 7.00
C GLY A 85 -0.82 -0.73 7.80
N LEU A 86 -0.94 -1.91 7.18
CA LEU A 86 -0.61 -3.16 7.84
C LEU A 86 0.87 -3.24 8.23
N LEU A 87 1.78 -2.90 7.31
CA LEU A 87 3.22 -2.90 7.59
C LEU A 87 3.58 -1.89 8.70
N THR A 88 3.02 -0.69 8.65
CA THR A 88 3.23 0.35 9.68
C THR A 88 2.76 -0.12 11.06
N ASN A 89 1.59 -0.76 11.15
CA ASN A 89 1.08 -1.31 12.42
C ASN A 89 1.99 -2.40 13.01
N HIS A 90 2.77 -3.09 12.18
CA HIS A 90 3.74 -4.11 12.60
C HIS A 90 5.16 -3.54 12.79
N GLY A 91 5.31 -2.21 12.88
CA GLY A 91 6.59 -1.56 13.17
C GLY A 91 7.54 -1.48 11.98
N ILE A 92 7.04 -1.71 10.77
CA ILE A 92 7.82 -1.54 9.53
C ILE A 92 7.62 -0.11 9.04
N THR A 93 8.72 0.62 8.88
CA THR A 93 8.69 1.98 8.36
C THR A 93 8.38 1.95 6.87
N VAL A 94 7.22 2.49 6.49
CA VAL A 94 6.79 2.57 5.09
C VAL A 94 7.09 3.96 4.53
N VAL A 95 7.82 4.00 3.42
CA VAL A 95 8.13 5.24 2.69
C VAL A 95 7.68 5.15 1.24
N GLY A 96 7.30 6.30 0.68
CA GLY A 96 7.04 6.47 -0.74
C GLY A 96 8.33 6.71 -1.52
N GLU A 97 8.19 6.85 -2.83
CA GLU A 97 9.31 7.16 -3.72
C GLU A 97 9.95 8.51 -3.38
N THR A 98 9.13 9.48 -2.97
CA THR A 98 9.58 10.79 -2.49
C THR A 98 10.13 10.77 -1.05
N GLY A 99 9.97 9.66 -0.32
CA GLY A 99 10.37 9.53 1.08
C GLY A 99 11.70 8.80 1.32
N LEU A 100 12.44 8.49 0.25
CA LEU A 100 13.68 7.70 0.34
C LEU A 100 14.75 8.34 1.23
N GLU A 101 14.76 9.67 1.34
CA GLU A 101 15.65 10.44 2.25
C GLU A 101 15.41 10.17 3.74
N LYS A 102 14.24 9.62 4.11
CA LYS A 102 13.89 9.30 5.51
C LYS A 102 14.42 7.94 5.96
N LEU A 103 15.00 7.17 5.04
CA LEU A 103 15.64 5.91 5.35
C LEU A 103 17.05 6.18 5.91
N PRO A 104 17.50 5.41 6.91
CA PRO A 104 18.87 5.53 7.38
C PRO A 104 19.85 5.16 6.27
N ASP A 105 21.06 5.72 6.36
CA ASP A 105 22.13 5.45 5.42
C ASP A 105 22.42 3.94 5.33
N GLY A 106 22.63 3.42 4.12
CA GLY A 106 22.78 1.98 3.86
C GLY A 106 21.49 1.14 3.84
N ALA A 107 20.31 1.71 4.08
CA ALA A 107 19.03 0.97 3.99
C ALA A 107 18.55 0.72 2.55
N VAL A 108 19.12 1.41 1.56
CA VAL A 108 18.83 1.23 0.13
C VAL A 108 20.07 0.60 -0.53
N PRO A 109 20.01 -0.68 -0.97
CA PRO A 109 21.15 -1.28 -1.66
C PRO A 109 21.43 -0.52 -2.95
N GLY A 110 22.66 -0.04 -3.13
CA GLY A 110 23.11 0.66 -4.34
C GLY A 110 23.12 2.20 -4.27
N ARG A 111 22.86 2.82 -3.11
CA ARG A 111 23.30 4.20 -2.88
C ARG A 111 24.78 4.19 -2.47
N GLU A 112 25.66 4.15 -3.46
CA GLU A 112 27.06 4.47 -3.25
C GLU A 112 27.15 5.98 -2.95
N GLN A 113 27.94 6.34 -1.95
CA GLN A 113 28.21 7.73 -1.58
C GLN A 113 28.87 8.43 -2.78
N GLU A 114 28.30 9.55 -3.23
CA GLU A 114 29.03 10.50 -4.07
C GLU A 114 29.78 11.50 -3.19
#